data_AF-A0A8B5Y4J4-F1
#
_entry.id   AF-A0A8B5Y4J4-F1
#
_cell.length_a   1.000
_cell.length_b   1.000
_cell.length_c   1.000
_cell.angle_alpha   90.00
_cell.angle_beta   90.00
_cell.angle_gamma   90.00
#
_symmetry.space_group_name_H-M   'P 1'
#
loop_
_entity.id
_entity.type
_entity.pdbx_description
1 polymer ?
#
loop_
_entity_poly.entity_id
_entity_poly.type
_entity_poly.pdbx_seq_one_letter_code
_entity_poly.pdbx_strand_id
1 'polypeptide(L)'
;MFVVKEIDCARGKRLGEQPMYFKGKEHVVVQSIFENLRNSFTYEFWVKPKESHKIVDETINGISGISGQRYLIGPGHAVIGESAGVGVSAGTNGVTVFEHTSSHLPALLVYEIQLTEWTHIAIVYDDKTPFLFINGEFKKMGQKSRKNNVYASGHLGGYDPYGFYIGYIKDIKLWDYSRTEKEIKEGMHEILTGEEEGLFRYWWFHNNITISPSSLINNVILTTLPSKHI
;
A
#
# COMPACT_ATOMS: atom_id res chain seq x y z
N MET A 1 -15.75 16.61 -21.77
CA MET A 1 -17.10 16.12 -21.42
C MET A 1 -17.12 14.64 -21.75
N PHE A 2 -16.97 13.77 -20.77
CA PHE A 2 -17.06 12.32 -20.98
C PHE A 2 -18.12 11.76 -20.05
N VAL A 3 -18.98 10.94 -20.65
CA VAL A 3 -20.23 10.41 -20.13
C VAL A 3 -19.92 9.33 -19.09
N VAL A 4 -20.41 9.50 -17.87
CA VAL A 4 -20.46 8.45 -16.85
C VAL A 4 -21.61 7.50 -17.25
N LYS A 5 -21.31 6.23 -17.49
CA LYS A 5 -22.34 5.18 -17.52
C LYS A 5 -22.43 4.58 -16.11
N GLU A 6 -23.58 4.76 -15.48
CA GLU A 6 -23.97 4.02 -14.28
C GLU A 6 -23.95 2.51 -14.57
N ILE A 7 -23.40 1.71 -13.66
CA ILE A 7 -23.57 0.25 -13.69
C ILE A 7 -24.07 -0.19 -12.32
N ASP A 8 -25.22 -0.83 -12.38
CA ASP A 8 -26.03 -1.34 -11.29
C ASP A 8 -25.29 -2.51 -10.59
N CYS A 9 -25.02 -2.37 -9.29
CA CYS A 9 -24.28 -3.35 -8.48
C CYS A 9 -25.15 -4.54 -8.02
N ALA A 10 -26.34 -4.71 -8.60
CA ALA A 10 -27.27 -5.77 -8.28
C ALA A 10 -27.10 -6.96 -9.24
N ARG A 11 -26.11 -7.84 -8.98
CA ARG A 11 -26.09 -9.32 -9.26
C ARG A 11 -24.65 -9.86 -9.49
N GLY A 12 -23.99 -10.28 -8.43
CA GLY A 12 -23.48 -11.66 -8.30
C GLY A 12 -22.26 -12.16 -9.10
N LYS A 13 -21.60 -11.42 -10.01
CA LYS A 13 -20.27 -11.84 -10.56
C LYS A 13 -19.39 -10.63 -10.95
N ARG A 14 -18.14 -10.60 -10.46
CA ARG A 14 -17.08 -9.64 -10.87
C ARG A 14 -16.57 -10.00 -12.28
N LEU A 15 -17.22 -9.51 -13.33
CA LEU A 15 -16.69 -9.53 -14.69
C LEU A 15 -15.71 -8.36 -14.86
N GLY A 16 -14.41 -8.62 -14.99
CA GLY A 16 -13.45 -7.61 -15.50
C GLY A 16 -12.39 -7.05 -14.53
N GLU A 17 -12.11 -7.68 -13.39
CA GLU A 17 -10.94 -7.27 -12.58
C GLU A 17 -9.64 -7.48 -13.35
N GLN A 18 -8.92 -6.38 -13.59
CA GLN A 18 -7.62 -6.39 -14.22
C GLN A 18 -6.59 -5.89 -13.19
N PRO A 19 -5.53 -6.65 -12.91
CA PRO A 19 -4.48 -6.18 -12.03
C PRO A 19 -3.75 -4.97 -12.65
N MET A 20 -3.37 -4.02 -11.81
CA MET A 20 -2.50 -2.92 -12.22
C MET A 20 -1.08 -3.45 -12.42
N TYR A 21 -0.46 -3.14 -13.56
CA TYR A 21 0.93 -3.50 -13.84
C TYR A 21 1.82 -2.27 -13.87
N PHE A 22 2.80 -2.20 -12.96
CA PHE A 22 3.84 -1.17 -12.96
C PHE A 22 5.08 -1.67 -13.71
N LYS A 23 5.66 -0.82 -14.56
CA LYS A 23 6.82 -1.14 -15.42
C LYS A 23 8.11 -0.54 -14.89
N GLY A 24 8.10 0.04 -13.69
CA GLY A 24 9.26 0.64 -13.06
C GLY A 24 9.54 2.09 -13.45
N LYS A 25 8.54 2.80 -14.00
CA LYS A 25 8.64 4.24 -14.31
C LYS A 25 7.42 5.03 -13.88
N GLU A 26 6.35 4.34 -13.49
CA GLU A 26 5.07 4.92 -13.13
C GLU A 26 4.89 4.91 -11.62
N HIS A 27 4.30 5.98 -11.09
CA HIS A 27 3.73 5.99 -9.74
C HIS A 27 2.43 6.80 -9.76
N VAL A 28 1.58 6.59 -8.76
CA VAL A 28 0.37 7.37 -8.53
C VAL A 28 0.47 8.03 -7.16
N VAL A 29 0.27 9.34 -7.10
CA VAL A 29 0.22 10.07 -5.82
C VAL A 29 -1.23 10.47 -5.57
N VAL A 30 -1.88 9.77 -4.63
CA VAL A 30 -3.23 10.12 -4.15
C VAL A 30 -3.13 11.22 -3.08
N GLN A 31 -2.20 11.03 -2.15
CA GLN A 31 -1.92 11.93 -1.04
C GLN A 31 -0.54 11.59 -0.52
N SER A 32 0.31 12.58 -0.21
CA SER A 32 1.65 12.27 0.27
C SER A 32 1.62 11.59 1.65
N ILE A 33 0.85 12.17 2.57
CA ILE A 33 0.64 11.70 3.95
C ILE A 33 -0.84 11.88 4.32
N PHE A 34 -1.44 10.87 4.94
CA PHE A 34 -2.77 10.96 5.55
C PHE A 34 -2.65 11.35 7.03
N GLU A 35 -2.73 12.63 7.35
CA GLU A 35 -2.48 13.16 8.72
C GLU A 35 -3.47 12.66 9.78
N ASN A 36 -4.65 12.24 9.37
CA ASN A 36 -5.66 11.63 10.24
C ASN A 36 -5.47 10.12 10.44
N LEU A 37 -4.52 9.50 9.72
CA LEU A 37 -4.28 8.06 9.76
C LEU A 37 -2.87 7.76 10.25
N ARG A 38 -2.75 7.55 11.56
CA ARG A 38 -1.45 7.43 12.23
C ARG A 38 -1.41 6.32 13.27
N ASN A 39 -0.22 5.78 13.47
CA ASN A 39 0.20 4.85 14.53
C ASN A 39 -0.44 3.45 14.49
N SER A 40 -1.74 3.35 14.20
CA SER A 40 -2.47 2.10 14.06
C SER A 40 -3.32 2.16 12.80
N PHE A 41 -3.02 1.30 11.81
CA PHE A 41 -3.69 1.21 10.52
C PHE A 41 -3.22 -0.04 9.78
N THR A 42 -3.91 -0.42 8.70
CA THR A 42 -3.55 -1.63 7.94
C THR A 42 -3.55 -1.38 6.45
N TYR A 43 -2.46 -1.72 5.76
CA TYR A 43 -2.48 -1.93 4.31
C TYR A 43 -2.72 -3.40 3.99
N GLU A 44 -3.53 -3.66 2.97
CA GLU A 44 -3.65 -4.99 2.35
C GLU A 44 -3.62 -4.87 0.83
N PHE A 45 -3.00 -5.84 0.17
CA PHE A 45 -2.95 -5.90 -1.28
C PHE A 45 -2.56 -7.31 -1.75
N TRP A 46 -3.05 -7.68 -2.93
CA TRP A 46 -2.51 -8.81 -3.68
C TRP A 46 -1.39 -8.32 -4.59
N VAL A 47 -0.25 -8.98 -4.56
CA VAL A 47 0.91 -8.65 -5.38
C VAL A 47 1.44 -9.86 -6.14
N LYS A 48 2.05 -9.59 -7.30
CA LYS A 48 2.90 -10.53 -8.03
C LYS A 48 4.12 -9.76 -8.57
N PRO A 49 5.16 -9.58 -7.74
CA PRO A 49 6.40 -8.89 -8.14
C PRO A 49 7.05 -9.55 -9.35
N LYS A 50 7.79 -8.76 -10.13
CA LYS A 50 8.51 -9.23 -11.32
C LYS A 50 10.00 -9.00 -11.30
N GLU A 51 10.49 -8.22 -10.35
CA GLU A 51 11.90 -7.96 -10.13
C GLU A 51 12.23 -8.04 -8.64
N SER A 52 13.50 -8.28 -8.33
CA SER A 52 13.97 -8.21 -6.96
C SER A 52 14.07 -6.75 -6.48
N HIS A 53 14.07 -6.59 -5.16
CA HIS A 53 14.49 -5.35 -4.51
C HIS A 53 15.76 -5.59 -3.69
N LYS A 54 16.48 -4.50 -3.40
CA LYS A 54 17.65 -4.55 -2.54
C LYS A 54 17.23 -4.84 -1.10
N ILE A 55 17.66 -6.00 -0.59
CA ILE A 55 17.58 -6.32 0.83
C ILE A 55 18.58 -5.44 1.60
N VAL A 56 18.12 -4.91 2.73
CA VAL A 56 18.88 -4.05 3.64
C VAL A 56 18.69 -4.56 5.07
N ASP A 57 19.56 -4.17 5.98
CA ASP A 57 19.42 -4.55 7.39
C ASP A 57 18.27 -3.80 8.06
N GLU A 58 17.59 -4.48 8.99
CA GLU A 58 16.63 -3.85 9.88
C GLU A 58 17.33 -2.85 10.81
N THR A 59 16.79 -1.64 10.89
CA THR A 59 17.29 -0.58 11.76
C THR A 59 16.16 0.38 12.10
N ILE A 60 16.34 1.17 13.14
CA ILE A 60 15.39 2.21 13.57
C ILE A 60 15.94 3.63 13.32
N ASN A 61 17.10 3.76 12.67
CA ASN A 61 17.65 5.05 12.24
C ASN A 61 18.48 4.90 10.95
N GLY A 62 18.90 6.04 10.40
CA GLY A 62 19.72 6.10 9.21
C GLY A 62 18.89 6.06 7.94
N ILE A 63 19.58 5.83 6.82
CA ILE A 63 19.01 5.92 5.48
C ILE A 63 19.46 4.66 4.72
N SER A 64 18.54 3.74 4.47
CA SER A 64 18.81 2.51 3.70
C SER A 64 17.89 2.33 2.50
N GLY A 65 16.73 3.00 2.47
CA GLY A 65 15.70 2.84 1.43
C GLY A 65 15.89 3.64 0.13
N ILE A 66 16.99 4.37 -0.06
CA ILE A 66 17.11 5.33 -1.19
C ILE A 66 17.48 4.71 -2.55
N SER A 67 17.83 3.43 -2.61
CA SER A 67 18.33 2.82 -3.85
C SER A 67 17.99 1.34 -3.94
N GLY A 68 17.62 0.91 -5.15
CA GLY A 68 17.32 -0.49 -5.46
C GLY A 68 16.00 -0.99 -4.89
N GLN A 69 15.14 -0.08 -4.41
CA GLN A 69 13.84 -0.45 -3.84
C GLN A 69 12.77 -0.61 -4.93
N ARG A 70 11.69 -1.30 -4.56
CA ARG A 70 10.49 -1.58 -5.38
C ARG A 70 9.27 -1.17 -4.56
N TYR A 71 9.12 0.14 -4.34
CA TYR A 71 8.06 0.70 -3.52
C TYR A 71 6.69 0.49 -4.16
N LEU A 72 5.91 -0.43 -3.61
CA LEU A 72 4.51 -0.61 -3.97
C LEU A 72 3.62 0.41 -3.23
N ILE A 73 3.99 0.73 -1.97
CA ILE A 73 3.56 1.95 -1.27
C ILE A 73 4.80 2.82 -1.09
N GLY A 74 4.80 4.03 -1.65
CA GLY A 74 5.90 4.97 -1.48
C GLY A 74 5.93 5.58 -0.08
N PRO A 75 7.09 5.70 0.56
CA PRO A 75 7.19 6.26 1.91
C PRO A 75 7.10 7.78 1.85
N GLY A 76 5.90 8.32 2.03
CA GLY A 76 5.65 9.76 2.04
C GLY A 76 6.59 10.50 2.99
N HIS A 77 7.15 11.62 2.56
CA HIS A 77 8.08 12.40 3.39
C HIS A 77 7.29 13.25 4.40
N ALA A 78 7.22 12.80 5.65
CA ALA A 78 6.53 13.54 6.70
C ALA A 78 7.48 14.56 7.38
N VAL A 79 7.17 15.85 7.30
CA VAL A 79 7.91 16.95 7.97
C VAL A 79 7.12 17.59 9.12
N ILE A 80 6.13 16.86 9.64
CA ILE A 80 5.22 17.33 10.69
C ILE A 80 5.75 16.84 12.03
N GLY A 81 6.42 17.71 12.79
CA GLY A 81 7.05 17.36 14.07
C GLY A 81 8.03 16.19 13.93
N GLU A 82 8.18 15.38 14.99
CA GLU A 82 8.97 14.15 14.96
C GLU A 82 8.16 12.98 14.40
N SER A 83 7.75 13.05 13.15
CA SER A 83 6.95 12.01 12.49
C SER A 83 7.64 11.39 11.29
N ALA A 84 7.10 10.27 10.80
CA ALA A 84 7.53 9.66 9.54
C ALA A 84 6.32 9.15 8.73
N GLY A 85 6.46 9.06 7.40
CA GLY A 85 5.50 8.37 6.55
C GLY A 85 5.94 6.95 6.24
N VAL A 86 4.99 6.02 6.16
CA VAL A 86 5.24 4.60 5.93
C VAL A 86 5.27 4.28 4.44
N GLY A 87 6.22 3.44 4.03
CA GLY A 87 6.25 2.84 2.69
C GLY A 87 6.56 1.35 2.75
N VAL A 88 6.15 0.64 1.71
CA VAL A 88 6.33 -0.80 1.56
C VAL A 88 7.02 -1.07 0.24
N SER A 89 8.20 -1.68 0.30
CA SER A 89 8.89 -2.22 -0.86
C SER A 89 8.66 -3.73 -0.91
N ALA A 90 8.34 -4.26 -2.09
CA ALA A 90 8.30 -5.70 -2.30
C ALA A 90 8.93 -6.08 -3.63
N GLY A 91 9.79 -7.09 -3.61
CA GLY A 91 10.39 -7.70 -4.79
C GLY A 91 10.10 -9.20 -4.83
N THR A 92 10.61 -9.89 -5.85
CA THR A 92 10.51 -11.36 -5.94
C THR A 92 11.20 -12.08 -4.77
N ASN A 93 12.05 -11.39 -4.02
CA ASN A 93 12.89 -11.91 -2.94
C ASN A 93 12.48 -11.45 -1.54
N GLY A 94 11.42 -10.63 -1.38
CA GLY A 94 10.97 -10.26 -0.04
C GLY A 94 10.11 -9.01 0.04
N VAL A 95 9.87 -8.62 1.29
CA VAL A 95 9.09 -7.44 1.69
C VAL A 95 9.92 -6.62 2.68
N THR A 96 9.91 -5.30 2.52
CA THR A 96 10.53 -4.37 3.47
C THR A 96 9.63 -3.17 3.74
N VAL A 97 9.44 -2.85 5.02
CA VAL A 97 8.70 -1.67 5.48
C VAL A 97 9.69 -0.58 5.88
N PHE A 98 9.51 0.61 5.31
CA PHE A 98 10.35 1.78 5.55
C PHE A 98 9.54 2.92 6.18
N GLU A 99 10.24 3.81 6.89
CA GLU A 99 9.68 5.04 7.44
C GLU A 99 10.49 6.26 6.98
N HIS A 100 9.83 7.32 6.50
CA HIS A 100 10.50 8.44 5.85
C HIS A 100 10.21 9.80 6.48
N THR A 101 11.30 10.49 6.83
CA THR A 101 11.36 11.91 7.16
C THR A 101 12.79 12.43 6.89
N SER A 102 13.07 13.68 7.26
CA SER A 102 14.36 14.32 7.08
C SER A 102 15.49 13.48 7.68
N SER A 103 16.48 13.11 6.86
CA SER A 103 17.63 12.28 7.22
C SER A 103 17.27 10.92 7.86
N HIS A 104 16.12 10.37 7.50
CA HIS A 104 15.58 9.14 8.09
C HIS A 104 14.81 8.36 7.04
N LEU A 105 15.36 7.23 6.61
CA LEU A 105 14.70 6.22 5.78
C LEU A 105 15.15 4.80 6.16
N PRO A 106 15.00 4.38 7.43
CA PRO A 106 15.35 3.04 7.88
C PRO A 106 14.33 1.99 7.44
N ALA A 107 14.77 0.74 7.39
CA ALA A 107 13.91 -0.43 7.23
C ALA A 107 13.52 -0.98 8.61
N LEU A 108 12.25 -0.89 8.99
CA LEU A 108 11.76 -1.34 10.30
C LEU A 108 11.32 -2.81 10.29
N LEU A 109 10.99 -3.33 9.12
CA LEU A 109 10.67 -4.74 8.93
C LEU A 109 11.31 -5.19 7.61
N VAL A 110 12.11 -6.26 7.65
CA VAL A 110 12.69 -6.92 6.48
C VAL A 110 12.36 -8.41 6.58
N TYR A 111 11.72 -8.95 5.54
CA TYR A 111 11.38 -10.37 5.48
C TYR A 111 11.70 -10.92 4.10
N GLU A 112 12.70 -11.79 4.05
CA GLU A 112 13.11 -12.47 2.82
C GLU A 112 12.20 -13.68 2.57
N ILE A 113 11.55 -13.70 1.41
CA ILE A 113 10.67 -14.76 0.96
C ILE A 113 10.56 -14.71 -0.55
N GLN A 114 10.44 -15.88 -1.18
CA GLN A 114 10.22 -15.95 -2.61
C GLN A 114 8.75 -15.61 -2.96
N LEU A 115 8.54 -14.53 -3.71
CA LEU A 115 7.24 -14.03 -4.16
C LEU A 115 7.11 -14.15 -5.69
N THR A 116 6.90 -15.36 -6.21
CA THR A 116 6.73 -15.60 -7.66
C THR A 116 5.30 -15.67 -8.12
N GLU A 117 4.36 -15.93 -7.20
CA GLU A 117 2.94 -16.07 -7.46
C GLU A 117 2.13 -14.99 -6.75
N TRP A 118 0.84 -14.90 -7.12
CA TRP A 118 -0.09 -14.01 -6.43
C TRP A 118 -0.09 -14.30 -4.94
N THR A 119 0.29 -13.28 -4.18
CA THR A 119 0.43 -13.36 -2.73
C THR A 119 -0.31 -12.20 -2.09
N HIS A 120 -1.13 -12.51 -1.10
CA HIS A 120 -1.74 -11.49 -0.27
C HIS A 120 -0.72 -11.03 0.77
N ILE A 121 -0.52 -9.72 0.87
CA ILE A 121 0.33 -9.10 1.88
C ILE A 121 -0.55 -8.16 2.70
N ALA A 122 -0.47 -8.26 4.02
CA ALA A 122 -0.95 -7.23 4.92
C ALA A 122 0.21 -6.66 5.74
N ILE A 123 0.27 -5.33 5.81
CA ILE A 123 1.15 -4.60 6.73
C ILE A 123 0.26 -3.92 7.75
N VAL A 124 0.24 -4.46 8.96
CA VAL A 124 -0.49 -3.90 10.10
C VAL A 124 0.49 -3.05 10.88
N TYR A 125 0.21 -1.77 11.03
CA TYR A 125 0.81 -0.97 12.08
C TYR A 125 -0.08 -1.05 13.31
N ASP A 126 0.51 -1.40 14.44
CA ASP A 126 -0.14 -1.32 15.76
C ASP A 126 0.78 -0.59 16.73
N ASP A 127 0.34 0.57 17.24
CA ASP A 127 1.13 1.50 18.04
C ASP A 127 2.58 1.66 17.52
N LYS A 128 2.68 2.06 16.25
CA LYS A 128 3.93 2.36 15.53
C LYS A 128 4.84 1.14 15.30
N THR A 129 4.32 -0.06 15.48
CA THR A 129 5.06 -1.31 15.26
C THR A 129 4.48 -1.99 14.01
N PRO A 130 5.29 -2.26 12.97
CA PRO A 130 4.82 -2.98 11.80
C PRO A 130 4.78 -4.50 12.04
N PHE A 131 3.72 -5.14 11.57
CA PHE A 131 3.53 -6.58 11.54
C PHE A 131 3.24 -6.99 10.10
N LEU A 132 3.93 -8.03 9.65
CA LEU A 132 3.77 -8.61 8.32
C LEU A 132 2.91 -9.87 8.41
N PHE A 133 1.89 -9.91 7.56
CA PHE A 133 1.10 -11.11 7.27
C PHE A 133 1.22 -11.46 5.79
N ILE A 134 1.37 -12.74 5.52
CA ILE A 134 1.44 -13.30 4.16
C ILE A 134 0.34 -14.36 4.03
N ASN A 135 -0.53 -14.21 3.04
CA ASN A 135 -1.69 -15.10 2.80
C ASN A 135 -2.57 -15.31 4.04
N GLY A 136 -2.75 -14.24 4.83
CA GLY A 136 -3.58 -14.24 6.03
C GLY A 136 -2.91 -14.84 7.26
N GLU A 137 -1.63 -15.19 7.20
CA GLU A 137 -0.88 -15.76 8.33
C GLU A 137 0.18 -14.78 8.82
N PHE A 138 0.31 -14.63 10.14
CA PHE A 138 1.38 -13.84 10.75
C PHE A 138 2.76 -14.39 10.37
N LYS A 139 3.69 -13.52 9.98
CA LYS A 139 5.07 -13.89 9.64
C LYS A 139 6.11 -13.22 10.50
N LYS A 140 5.98 -11.92 10.77
CA LYS A 140 7.01 -11.18 11.47
C LYS A 140 6.48 -9.91 12.12
N MET A 141 6.96 -9.65 13.34
CA MET A 141 6.90 -8.34 13.98
C MET A 141 8.22 -7.62 13.69
N GLY A 142 8.13 -6.37 13.23
CA GLY A 142 9.28 -5.50 13.00
C GLY A 142 9.65 -4.68 14.23
N GLN A 143 10.47 -3.66 14.02
CA GLN A 143 10.92 -2.74 15.06
C GLN A 143 9.88 -1.64 15.29
N LYS A 144 9.66 -1.27 16.56
CA LYS A 144 8.82 -0.11 16.90
C LYS A 144 9.50 1.19 16.49
N SER A 145 8.76 2.09 15.84
CA SER A 145 9.28 3.39 15.44
C SER A 145 9.72 4.24 16.65
N ARG A 146 10.80 5.01 16.45
CA ARG A 146 11.26 6.04 17.37
C ARG A 146 10.53 7.38 17.20
N LYS A 147 9.73 7.51 16.15
CA LYS A 147 8.99 8.74 15.87
C LYS A 147 7.80 8.87 16.82
N ASN A 148 7.37 10.11 17.07
CA ASN A 148 6.18 10.39 17.85
C ASN A 148 4.94 9.89 17.12
N ASN A 149 4.89 10.09 15.80
CA ASN A 149 3.84 9.55 14.94
C ASN A 149 4.41 8.89 13.69
N VAL A 150 3.71 7.87 13.20
CA VAL A 150 3.94 7.27 11.88
C VAL A 150 2.64 7.34 11.10
N TYR A 151 2.70 7.82 9.86
CA TYR A 151 1.51 8.07 9.06
C TYR A 151 1.44 7.14 7.86
N ALA A 152 0.21 6.79 7.47
CA ALA A 152 -0.03 6.19 6.18
C ALA A 152 0.30 7.17 5.03
N SER A 153 0.77 6.64 3.90
CA SER A 153 1.12 7.35 2.68
C SER A 153 0.23 6.87 1.53
N GLY A 154 -0.12 7.78 0.61
CA GLY A 154 -0.93 7.49 -0.57
C GLY A 154 -0.13 7.48 -1.88
N HIS A 155 1.14 7.09 -1.82
CA HIS A 155 1.98 6.87 -3.00
C HIS A 155 1.88 5.41 -3.43
N LEU A 156 1.46 5.13 -4.65
CA LEU A 156 1.27 3.77 -5.17
C LEU A 156 2.25 3.49 -6.31
N GLY A 157 2.92 2.34 -6.24
CA GLY A 157 3.79 1.78 -7.28
C GLY A 157 5.10 2.51 -7.56
N GLY A 158 5.45 3.50 -6.75
CA GLY A 158 6.79 4.04 -6.72
C GLY A 158 6.94 5.22 -5.77
N TYR A 159 8.20 5.62 -5.58
CA TYR A 159 8.56 6.84 -4.88
C TYR A 159 9.83 7.40 -5.50
N ASP A 160 9.71 8.50 -6.24
CA ASP A 160 10.83 9.14 -6.90
C ASP A 160 11.72 9.89 -5.90
N PRO A 161 13.06 9.81 -5.98
CA PRO A 161 13.86 9.01 -6.92
C PRO A 161 14.26 7.61 -6.39
N TYR A 162 13.71 7.17 -5.27
CA TYR A 162 14.24 6.04 -4.48
C TYR A 162 13.91 4.64 -5.01
N GLY A 163 12.81 4.50 -5.74
CA GLY A 163 12.48 3.24 -6.41
C GLY A 163 11.06 3.15 -6.91
N PHE A 164 10.88 2.43 -8.01
CA PHE A 164 9.59 2.18 -8.64
C PHE A 164 9.28 0.69 -8.58
N TYR A 165 8.01 0.35 -8.35
CA TYR A 165 7.56 -1.03 -8.35
C TYR A 165 7.58 -1.62 -9.76
N ILE A 166 7.88 -2.91 -9.86
CA ILE A 166 7.81 -3.68 -11.11
C ILE A 166 7.05 -4.96 -10.80
N GLY A 167 5.81 -5.04 -11.26
CA GLY A 167 4.94 -6.15 -10.92
C GLY A 167 3.46 -5.82 -11.01
N TYR A 168 2.65 -6.82 -10.66
CA TYR A 168 1.21 -6.68 -10.62
C TYR A 168 0.73 -6.40 -9.19
N ILE A 169 -0.27 -5.51 -9.07
CA ILE A 169 -0.97 -5.20 -7.82
C ILE A 169 -2.48 -5.23 -8.07
N LYS A 170 -3.27 -5.75 -7.12
CA LYS A 170 -4.73 -5.58 -7.11
C LYS A 170 -5.27 -5.53 -5.68
N ASP A 171 -6.51 -5.08 -5.55
CA ASP A 171 -7.26 -5.00 -4.29
C ASP A 171 -6.48 -4.27 -3.18
N ILE A 172 -6.02 -3.05 -3.44
CA ILE A 172 -5.30 -2.28 -2.43
C ILE A 172 -6.32 -1.72 -1.44
N LYS A 173 -6.23 -2.15 -0.19
CA LYS A 173 -7.08 -1.71 0.92
C LYS A 173 -6.21 -0.98 1.93
N LEU A 174 -6.75 0.09 2.49
CA LEU A 174 -6.18 0.83 3.61
C LEU A 174 -7.27 0.99 4.65
N TRP A 175 -7.03 0.45 5.84
CA TRP A 175 -7.93 0.49 6.99
C TRP A 175 -7.38 1.43 8.05
N ASP A 176 -8.26 2.05 8.83
CA ASP A 176 -7.90 3.02 9.86
C ASP A 176 -7.63 2.44 11.25
N TYR A 177 -7.54 1.11 11.31
CA TYR A 177 -7.25 0.37 12.52
C TYR A 177 -6.29 -0.80 12.26
N SER A 178 -5.73 -1.34 13.35
CA SER A 178 -4.90 -2.54 13.33
C SER A 178 -5.78 -3.77 13.12
N ARG A 179 -5.83 -4.33 11.90
CA ARG A 179 -6.64 -5.53 11.65
C ARG A 179 -6.00 -6.76 12.30
N THR A 180 -6.84 -7.62 12.84
CA THR A 180 -6.45 -8.90 13.41
C THR A 180 -6.13 -9.93 12.33
N GLU A 181 -5.35 -10.96 12.68
CA GLU A 181 -5.06 -12.07 11.77
C GLU A 181 -6.34 -12.73 11.22
N LYS A 182 -7.36 -12.87 12.07
CA LYS A 182 -8.66 -13.43 11.69
C LYS A 182 -9.34 -12.57 10.62
N GLU A 183 -9.44 -11.26 10.85
CA GLU A 183 -10.04 -10.32 9.90
C GLU A 183 -9.31 -10.31 8.55
N ILE A 184 -7.98 -10.36 8.57
CA ILE A 184 -7.16 -10.42 7.35
C ILE A 184 -7.43 -11.74 6.61
N LYS A 185 -7.40 -12.87 7.31
CA LYS A 185 -7.58 -14.19 6.72
C LYS A 185 -8.98 -14.39 6.13
N GLU A 186 -10.00 -13.92 6.83
CA GLU A 186 -11.40 -14.00 6.37
C GLU A 186 -11.68 -12.99 5.25
N GLY A 187 -11.13 -11.77 5.34
CA GLY A 187 -11.41 -10.65 4.44
C GLY A 187 -10.55 -10.55 3.17
N MET A 188 -9.44 -11.30 3.04
CA MET A 188 -8.51 -11.14 1.91
C MET A 188 -9.10 -11.48 0.53
N HIS A 189 -10.14 -12.31 0.50
CA HIS A 189 -10.87 -12.70 -0.71
C HIS A 189 -12.22 -12.01 -0.86
N GLU A 190 -12.62 -11.20 0.12
CA GLU A 190 -13.93 -10.56 0.13
C GLU A 190 -14.02 -9.42 -0.86
N ILE A 191 -15.24 -9.30 -1.41
CA ILE A 191 -15.64 -8.21 -2.27
C ILE A 191 -16.14 -7.08 -1.39
N LEU A 192 -15.37 -6.00 -1.30
CA LEU A 192 -15.77 -4.83 -0.52
C LEU A 192 -16.72 -3.95 -1.31
N THR A 193 -17.69 -3.35 -0.63
CA THR A 193 -18.61 -2.34 -1.16
C THR A 193 -18.01 -0.94 -1.08
N GLY A 194 -17.03 -0.72 -0.20
CA GLY A 194 -16.46 0.60 0.09
C GLY A 194 -17.12 1.29 1.29
N GLU A 195 -18.14 0.68 1.90
CA GLU A 195 -18.87 1.21 3.06
C GLU A 195 -18.52 0.48 4.36
N GLU A 196 -17.52 -0.41 4.34
CA GLU A 196 -17.08 -1.15 5.52
C GLU A 196 -16.55 -0.21 6.61
N GLU A 197 -16.95 -0.47 7.85
CA GLU A 197 -16.45 0.27 8.99
C GLU A 197 -14.92 0.17 9.08
N GLY A 198 -14.27 1.32 9.25
CA GLY A 198 -12.81 1.44 9.31
C GLY A 198 -12.09 1.30 7.97
N LEU A 199 -12.80 1.09 6.85
CA LEU A 199 -12.19 1.12 5.53
C LEU A 199 -11.90 2.57 5.13
N PHE A 200 -10.62 2.94 5.13
CA PHE A 200 -10.20 4.29 4.81
C PHE A 200 -10.10 4.52 3.29
N ARG A 201 -9.49 3.59 2.55
CA ARG A 201 -9.43 3.61 1.09
C ARG A 201 -9.50 2.20 0.53
N TYR A 202 -10.19 2.04 -0.60
CA TYR A 202 -10.15 0.85 -1.42
C TYR A 202 -9.90 1.23 -2.87
N TRP A 203 -8.74 0.83 -3.39
CA TRP A 203 -8.40 0.99 -4.79
C TRP A 203 -8.60 -0.35 -5.49
N TRP A 204 -9.69 -0.41 -6.24
CA TRP A 204 -10.02 -1.49 -7.15
C TRP A 204 -10.12 -0.91 -8.56
N PHE A 205 -9.60 -1.64 -9.55
CA PHE A 205 -9.46 -1.10 -10.91
C PHE A 205 -10.38 -1.84 -11.88
N HIS A 206 -11.26 -1.08 -12.52
CA HIS A 206 -12.00 -1.53 -13.69
C HIS A 206 -11.21 -1.14 -14.96
N ASN A 207 -10.92 -2.14 -15.82
CA ASN A 207 -10.27 -2.01 -17.13
C ASN A 207 -8.77 -1.63 -17.11
N ASN A 208 -8.11 -1.78 -18.27
CA ASN A 208 -6.70 -1.45 -18.48
C ASN A 208 -6.47 0.07 -18.37
N ILE A 209 -6.14 0.56 -17.16
CA ILE A 209 -5.67 1.93 -16.98
C ILE A 209 -4.20 1.98 -17.38
N THR A 210 -3.88 2.74 -18.43
CA THR A 210 -2.49 3.10 -18.75
C THR A 210 -2.08 4.25 -17.84
N ILE A 211 -1.20 3.98 -16.87
CA ILE A 211 -0.64 5.00 -15.98
C ILE A 211 0.44 5.76 -16.76
N SER A 212 0.37 7.10 -16.74
CA SER A 212 1.41 7.95 -17.35
C SER A 212 2.45 8.35 -16.30
N PRO A 213 3.71 8.68 -16.67
CA PRO A 213 4.86 8.73 -15.76
C PRO A 213 4.86 9.76 -14.61
N SER A 214 3.84 10.61 -14.49
CA SER A 214 3.79 11.66 -13.45
C SER A 214 2.40 12.27 -13.32
N SER A 215 1.36 11.44 -13.42
CA SER A 215 0.01 11.96 -13.39
C SER A 215 -0.38 12.31 -11.95
N LEU A 216 -0.52 13.60 -11.64
CA LEU A 216 -1.35 14.10 -10.55
C LEU A 216 -2.80 13.73 -10.90
N ILE A 217 -3.14 12.45 -10.72
CA ILE A 217 -4.49 11.98 -10.98
C ILE A 217 -5.32 12.30 -9.74
N ASN A 218 -5.80 13.54 -9.65
CA ASN A 218 -6.93 13.88 -8.78
C ASN A 218 -8.17 13.03 -9.12
N ASN A 219 -8.17 12.37 -10.28
CA ASN A 219 -9.23 11.49 -10.77
C ASN A 219 -8.64 10.21 -11.42
N VAL A 220 -7.89 9.38 -10.68
CA VAL A 220 -8.13 7.93 -10.90
C VAL A 220 -9.62 7.81 -10.65
N ILE A 221 -10.34 7.06 -11.47
CA ILE A 221 -11.73 6.74 -11.18
C ILE A 221 -11.73 5.94 -9.86
N LEU A 222 -11.67 6.68 -8.75
CA LEU A 222 -12.15 6.32 -7.45
C LEU A 222 -13.64 6.46 -7.65
N THR A 223 -14.34 5.36 -7.91
CA THR A 223 -15.75 5.38 -7.59
C THR A 223 -15.82 5.58 -6.08
N THR A 224 -15.91 6.83 -5.61
CA THR A 224 -16.83 7.07 -4.50
C THR A 224 -18.19 6.74 -5.08
N LEU A 225 -18.75 5.59 -4.69
CA LEU A 225 -20.14 5.29 -5.00
C LEU A 225 -20.99 6.47 -4.50
N PRO A 226 -22.06 6.84 -5.22
CA PRO A 226 -22.83 8.04 -4.88
C PRO A 226 -23.33 7.93 -3.45
N SER A 227 -23.10 8.97 -2.65
CA SER A 227 -23.84 9.15 -1.40
C SER A 227 -25.32 9.14 -1.76
N LYS A 228 -26.09 8.21 -1.21
CA LYS A 228 -27.54 8.35 -1.25
C LYS A 228 -27.88 9.59 -0.43
N HIS A 229 -28.27 10.66 -1.11
CA HIS A 229 -29.07 11.69 -0.51
C HIS A 229 -30.32 11.00 0.08
N ILE A 230 -30.47 11.10 1.39
CA ILE A 230 -31.77 11.09 2.05
C ILE A 230 -32.23 12.54 2.10
#